data_AF-A0A432T251-F1
#
_entry.id   AF-A0A432T251-F1
#
_cell.length_a   1.000
_cell.length_b   1.000
_cell.length_c   1.000
_cell.angle_alpha   90.00
_cell.angle_beta   90.00
_cell.angle_gamma   90.00
#
_symmetry.space_group_name_H-M   'P 1'
#
loop_
_entity.id
_entity.type
_entity.pdbx_description
1 polymer ?
#
loop_
_entity_poly.entity_id
_entity_poly.type
_entity_poly.pdbx_seq_one_letter_code
_entity_poly.pdbx_strand_id
1 'polypeptide(L)'
;MEGMMKVSYTVMCKNDVSKEVYLNNLLKNEKVMKAIKSEFATGIRNLALSTKEESIVYIKTQKEVFTFTASKNDFADLLELAEEDARKHKRLKKECDGVELVDIVTVD
;
A
#
# COMPACT_ATOMS: atom_id res chain seq x y z
N MET A 1 2.36 -29.42 -21.13
CA MET A 1 1.98 -28.11 -21.69
C MET A 1 2.80 -27.07 -20.95
N GLU A 2 3.74 -26.42 -21.63
CA GLU A 2 4.52 -25.30 -21.06
C GLU A 2 3.59 -24.09 -20.95
N GLY A 3 2.78 -24.05 -19.90
CA GLY A 3 2.00 -22.86 -19.60
C GLY A 3 2.85 -21.85 -18.86
N MET A 4 2.57 -20.57 -19.09
CA MET A 4 3.25 -19.47 -18.42
C MET A 4 2.36 -18.88 -17.33
N MET A 5 2.96 -18.11 -16.44
CA MET A 5 2.27 -17.37 -15.40
C MET A 5 2.81 -15.96 -15.36
N LYS A 6 1.90 -14.98 -15.34
CA LYS A 6 2.21 -13.61 -15.01
C LYS A 6 2.10 -13.46 -13.50
N VAL A 7 3.20 -13.08 -12.87
CA VAL A 7 3.32 -12.91 -11.42
C VAL A 7 3.48 -11.44 -11.12
N SER A 8 2.69 -10.94 -10.18
CA SER A 8 2.72 -9.56 -9.71
C SER A 8 3.25 -9.52 -8.29
N TYR A 9 4.15 -8.60 -7.98
CA TYR A 9 4.72 -8.43 -6.65
C TYR A 9 4.93 -6.96 -6.30
N THR A 10 5.02 -6.67 -5.00
CA THR A 10 5.46 -5.37 -4.49
C THR A 10 6.75 -5.53 -3.69
N VAL A 11 7.48 -4.44 -3.50
CA VAL A 11 8.65 -4.44 -2.61
C VAL A 11 8.20 -4.13 -1.18
N MET A 12 8.73 -4.90 -0.23
CA MET A 12 8.50 -4.72 1.20
C MET A 12 9.66 -3.91 1.78
N CYS A 13 9.39 -2.73 2.34
CA CYS A 13 10.42 -1.94 2.99
C CYS A 13 10.10 -1.63 4.45
N LYS A 14 11.15 -1.50 5.28
CA LYS A 14 11.05 -1.28 6.73
C LYS A 14 10.26 -0.04 7.11
N ASN A 15 10.24 0.94 6.21
CA ASN A 15 9.54 2.21 6.39
C ASN A 15 8.12 2.19 5.82
N ASP A 16 7.62 1.05 5.34
CA ASP A 16 6.23 0.92 4.92
C ASP A 16 5.31 1.19 6.10
N VAL A 17 4.36 2.10 5.89
CA VAL A 17 3.37 2.47 6.87
C VAL A 17 2.08 1.75 6.53
N SER A 18 1.49 1.09 7.52
CA SER A 18 0.09 0.68 7.50
C SER A 18 -0.49 1.00 8.86
N LYS A 19 -1.30 2.05 8.92
CA LYS A 19 -1.93 2.52 10.15
C LYS A 19 -3.42 2.71 9.94
N GLU A 20 -4.16 2.39 10.98
CA GLU A 20 -5.58 2.62 11.07
C GLU A 20 -5.82 3.68 12.14
N VAL A 21 -6.59 4.70 11.79
CA VAL A 21 -6.94 5.78 12.71
C VAL A 21 -8.44 5.99 12.67
N TYR A 22 -9.09 5.88 13.82
CA TYR A 22 -10.49 6.22 13.97
C TYR A 22 -10.72 7.70 13.61
N LEU A 23 -11.75 7.96 12.80
CA LEU A 23 -12.08 9.31 12.35
C LEU A 23 -12.39 10.22 13.54
N ASN A 24 -13.04 9.69 14.59
CA ASN A 24 -13.28 10.48 15.80
C ASN A 24 -11.99 10.93 16.49
N ASN A 25 -10.92 10.15 16.44
CA ASN A 25 -9.63 10.55 17.00
C ASN A 25 -8.99 11.68 16.18
N LEU A 26 -9.14 11.67 14.86
CA LEU A 26 -8.71 12.77 13.99
C LEU A 26 -9.51 14.04 14.27
N LEU A 27 -10.84 13.93 14.41
CA LEU A 27 -11.72 15.06 14.69
C LEU A 27 -11.58 15.63 16.10
N LYS A 28 -10.94 14.91 17.04
CA LYS A 28 -10.54 15.44 18.36
C LYS A 28 -9.19 16.17 18.34
N ASN A 29 -8.42 16.04 17.26
CA ASN A 29 -7.11 16.68 17.15
C ASN A 29 -7.27 18.14 16.71
N GLU A 30 -6.77 19.08 17.51
CA GLU A 30 -6.91 20.52 17.25
C GLU A 30 -6.31 20.95 15.90
N LYS A 31 -5.15 20.39 15.52
CA LYS A 31 -4.50 20.73 14.24
C LYS A 31 -5.33 20.27 13.05
N VAL A 32 -5.86 19.04 13.12
CA VAL A 32 -6.73 18.48 12.08
C VAL A 32 -8.03 19.27 11.99
N MET A 33 -8.68 19.54 13.12
CA MET A 33 -9.90 20.35 13.16
C MET A 33 -9.68 21.74 12.56
N LYS A 34 -8.57 22.40 12.91
CA LYS A 34 -8.22 23.72 12.39
C LYS A 34 -7.98 23.66 10.88
N ALA A 35 -7.27 22.64 10.38
CA ALA A 35 -7.06 22.45 8.95
C ALA A 35 -8.40 22.30 8.21
N ILE A 36 -9.30 21.45 8.68
CA ILE A 36 -10.63 21.25 8.08
C ILE A 36 -11.43 22.56 8.07
N LYS A 37 -11.51 23.26 9.21
CA LYS A 37 -12.28 24.51 9.33
C LYS A 37 -11.70 25.62 8.45
N SER A 38 -10.38 25.76 8.41
CA SER A 38 -9.72 26.78 7.59
C SER A 38 -9.89 26.53 6.10
N GLU A 39 -9.94 25.26 5.67
CA GLU A 39 -10.11 24.88 4.27
C GLU A 39 -11.57 24.97 3.80
N PHE A 40 -12.51 24.49 4.62
CA PHE A 40 -13.89 24.26 4.17
C PHE A 40 -14.93 25.18 4.81
N ALA A 41 -14.56 26.02 5.77
CA ALA A 41 -15.50 26.87 6.50
C ALA A 41 -14.87 28.21 6.93
N THR A 42 -14.03 28.79 6.06
CA THR A 42 -13.31 30.04 6.30
C THR A 42 -14.28 31.20 6.55
N GLY A 43 -13.94 32.07 7.51
CA GLY A 43 -14.73 33.27 7.81
C GLY A 43 -15.95 33.05 8.72
N ILE A 44 -16.25 31.80 9.08
CA ILE A 44 -17.39 31.45 9.94
C ILE A 44 -16.89 31.16 11.38
N ARG A 45 -17.55 31.76 12.37
CA ARG A 45 -17.24 31.58 13.80
C ARG A 45 -18.11 30.48 14.41
N ASN A 46 -17.67 29.93 15.54
CA ASN A 46 -18.44 28.96 16.36
C ASN A 46 -18.79 27.65 15.65
N LEU A 47 -17.87 27.11 14.85
CA LEU A 47 -18.05 25.85 14.15
C LEU A 47 -17.77 24.63 15.03
N ALA A 48 -18.64 23.62 14.95
CA ALA A 48 -18.40 22.29 15.51
C ALA A 48 -18.27 21.27 14.37
N LEU A 49 -17.36 20.30 14.52
CA LEU A 49 -17.22 19.17 13.61
C LEU A 49 -17.83 17.94 14.29
N SER A 50 -18.62 17.16 13.55
CA SER A 50 -19.22 15.92 14.03
C SER A 50 -19.33 14.92 12.88
N THR A 51 -19.34 13.64 13.21
CA THR A 51 -19.57 12.54 12.26
C THR A 51 -20.78 11.72 12.73
N LYS A 52 -21.57 11.20 11.78
CA LYS A 52 -22.73 10.34 12.08
C LYS A 52 -22.30 8.92 12.46
N GLU A 53 -21.24 8.42 11.84
CA GLU A 53 -20.77 7.05 12.00
C GLU A 53 -19.27 7.06 12.34
N GLU A 54 -18.86 6.07 13.13
CA GLU A 54 -17.44 5.82 13.38
C GLU A 54 -16.85 5.18 12.12
N SER A 55 -15.84 5.83 11.54
CA SER A 55 -15.16 5.34 10.35
C SER A 55 -13.67 5.18 10.62
N ILE A 56 -13.03 4.23 9.94
CA ILE A 56 -11.59 4.02 10.02
C ILE A 56 -10.93 4.71 8.82
N VAL A 57 -9.93 5.55 9.09
CA VAL A 57 -9.05 6.14 8.09
C VAL A 57 -7.78 5.31 8.00
N TYR A 58 -7.46 4.85 6.80
CA TYR A 58 -6.26 4.06 6.52
C TYR A 58 -5.14 4.96 6.01
N ILE A 59 -3.99 4.93 6.68
CA ILE A 59 -2.75 5.57 6.23
C ILE A 59 -1.83 4.44 5.81
N LYS A 60 -1.73 4.21 4.50
CA LYS A 60 -0.94 3.12 3.92
C LYS A 60 0.06 3.67 2.91
N THR A 61 1.29 3.13 2.91
CA THR A 61 2.24 3.36 1.82
C THR A 61 1.63 2.83 0.52
N GLN A 62 1.56 3.68 -0.49
CA GLN A 62 1.19 3.23 -1.83
C GLN A 62 2.39 2.52 -2.45
N LYS A 63 2.22 1.22 -2.71
CA LYS A 63 3.26 0.38 -3.29
C LYS A 63 3.09 0.29 -4.80
N GLU A 64 4.21 0.38 -5.51
CA GLU A 64 4.25 0.07 -6.93
C GLU A 64 4.20 -1.44 -7.11
N VAL A 65 3.34 -1.90 -8.03
CA VAL A 65 3.20 -3.33 -8.38
C VAL A 65 4.04 -3.60 -9.62
N PHE A 66 4.99 -4.51 -9.49
CA PHE A 66 5.84 -4.99 -10.57
C PHE A 66 5.34 -6.34 -11.05
N THR A 67 5.64 -6.68 -12.31
CA THR A 67 5.23 -7.96 -12.88
C THR A 67 6.36 -8.62 -13.65
N PHE A 68 6.44 -9.94 -13.58
CA PHE A 68 7.30 -10.76 -14.42
C PHE A 68 6.56 -12.02 -14.87
N THR A 69 7.15 -12.77 -15.81
CA THR A 69 6.57 -14.03 -16.30
C THR A 69 7.46 -15.20 -15.88
N ALA A 70 6.85 -16.28 -15.41
CA ALA A 70 7.50 -17.52 -15.01
C ALA A 70 6.83 -18.74 -15.65
N SER A 71 7.53 -19.87 -15.72
CA SER A 71 6.93 -21.13 -16.15
C SER A 71 6.00 -21.68 -15.07
N LYS A 72 4.91 -22.35 -15.45
CA LYS A 72 4.06 -23.10 -14.51
C LYS A 72 4.85 -24.14 -13.71
N ASN A 73 5.95 -24.65 -14.26
CA ASN A 73 6.81 -25.61 -13.57
C ASN A 73 7.56 -24.96 -12.39
N ASP A 74 7.76 -23.65 -12.42
CA ASP A 74 8.50 -22.89 -11.41
C ASP A 74 7.56 -22.32 -10.33
N PHE A 75 6.33 -22.84 -10.21
CA PHE A 75 5.34 -22.33 -9.26
C PHE A 75 5.83 -22.35 -7.81
N ALA A 76 6.64 -23.35 -7.44
CA ALA A 76 7.22 -23.45 -6.10
C ALA A 76 8.24 -22.34 -5.81
N ASP A 77 8.86 -21.78 -6.85
CA ASP A 77 10.02 -20.88 -6.76
C ASP A 77 9.64 -19.41 -7.04
N LEU A 78 8.35 -19.09 -7.20
CA LEU A 78 7.90 -17.75 -7.61
C LEU A 78 8.35 -16.62 -6.69
N LEU A 79 8.45 -16.87 -5.38
CA LEU A 79 8.92 -15.87 -4.44
C LEU A 79 10.41 -15.56 -4.67
N GLU A 80 11.23 -16.59 -4.85
CA GLU A 80 12.66 -16.45 -5.14
C GLU A 80 12.86 -15.75 -6.49
N LEU A 81 12.13 -16.18 -7.53
CA LEU A 81 12.17 -15.55 -8.85
C LEU A 81 11.73 -14.08 -8.81
N ALA A 82 10.74 -13.73 -7.98
CA ALA A 82 10.32 -12.34 -7.78
C ALA A 82 11.42 -11.51 -7.10
N GLU A 83 12.11 -12.07 -6.11
CA GLU A 83 13.26 -11.40 -5.49
C GLU A 83 14.41 -11.22 -6.46
N GLU A 84 14.73 -12.24 -7.26
CA GLU A 84 15.77 -12.15 -8.29
C GLU A 84 15.44 -11.09 -9.32
N ASP A 85 14.20 -11.05 -9.82
CA ASP A 85 13.72 -10.01 -10.73
C ASP A 85 13.85 -8.62 -10.09
N ALA A 86 13.46 -8.49 -8.82
CA ALA A 86 13.58 -7.23 -8.07
C ALA A 86 15.04 -6.78 -7.92
N ARG A 87 15.96 -7.70 -7.63
CA ARG A 87 17.41 -7.42 -7.53
C ARG A 87 17.99 -7.03 -8.89
N LYS A 88 17.65 -7.76 -9.95
CA LYS A 88 18.08 -7.50 -11.32
C LYS A 88 17.69 -6.09 -11.78
N HIS A 89 16.51 -5.63 -11.38
CA HIS A 89 16.00 -4.30 -11.68
C HIS A 89 16.33 -3.23 -10.61
N LYS A 90 17.18 -3.55 -9.63
CA LYS A 90 17.61 -2.64 -8.54
C LYS A 90 16.44 -2.06 -7.72
N ARG A 91 15.37 -2.84 -7.55
CA ARG A 91 14.16 -2.46 -6.79
C ARG A 91 14.34 -2.69 -5.28
N LEU A 92 15.16 -3.66 -4.88
CA LEU A 92 15.51 -3.89 -3.47
C LEU A 92 16.60 -2.93 -3.02
N LYS A 93 16.21 -1.88 -2.28
CA LYS A 93 17.13 -0.94 -1.61
C LYS A 93 17.56 -1.49 -0.24
N LYS A 94 18.54 -0.83 0.40
CA LYS A 94 19.10 -1.23 1.70
C LYS A 94 18.05 -1.29 2.82
N GLU A 95 17.01 -0.46 2.75
CA GLU A 95 15.89 -0.47 3.70
C GLU A 95 14.77 -1.47 3.37
N CYS A 96 14.92 -2.27 2.31
CA CYS A 96 13.89 -3.22 1.89
C CYS A 96 14.22 -4.65 2.32
N ASP A 97 13.20 -5.36 2.82
CA ASP A 97 13.33 -6.69 3.42
C ASP A 97 13.10 -7.81 2.41
N GLY A 98 12.44 -7.51 1.28
CA GLY A 98 12.16 -8.49 0.24
C GLY A 98 11.01 -8.05 -0.66
N VAL A 99 10.29 -9.03 -1.19
CA VAL A 99 9.10 -8.82 -2.01
C VAL A 99 7.89 -9.53 -1.42
N GLU A 100 6.71 -9.05 -1.79
CA GLU A 100 5.42 -9.69 -1.47
C GLU A 100 4.71 -10.01 -2.78
N LEU A 101 4.35 -11.28 -2.99
CA LEU A 101 3.54 -11.68 -4.14
C LEU A 101 2.11 -11.16 -3.94
N VAL A 102 1.59 -10.46 -4.95
CA VAL A 102 0.27 -9.83 -4.93
C VAL A 102 -0.73 -10.63 -5.73
N ASP A 103 -0.34 -11.13 -6.90
CA ASP A 103 -1.24 -11.84 -7.80
C ASP A 103 -0.46 -12.80 -8.71
N ILE A 104 -1.09 -13.91 -9.07
CA ILE A 104 -0.53 -14.93 -9.96
C ILE A 104 -1.62 -15.32 -10.95
N VAL A 105 -1.42 -14.95 -12.21
CA VAL A 105 -2.37 -15.23 -13.28
C VAL A 105 -1.71 -16.18 -14.27
N THR A 106 -2.32 -17.34 -14.48
CA THR A 106 -1.93 -18.22 -15.59
C THR A 106 -2.18 -17.50 -16.92
N VAL A 107 -1.16 -17.45 -17.76
CA VAL A 107 -1.24 -16.94 -19.13
C VAL A 107 -0.89 -18.11 -20.06
N ASP A 108 -1.80 -18.43 -20.97
CA ASP A 108 -1.67 -19.58 -21.88
C ASP A 108 -0.46 -19.47 -22.81
#